data_AF-A0A5M5ZP75-F1
#
_entry.id   AF-A0A5M5ZP75-F1
#
_cell.length_a   1.000
_cell.length_b   1.000
_cell.length_c   1.000
_cell.angle_alpha   90.00
_cell.angle_beta   90.00
_cell.angle_gamma   90.00
#
_symmetry.space_group_name_H-M   'P 1'
#
loop_
_entity.id
_entity.type
_entity.pdbx_description
1 polymer ?
#
loop_
_entity_poly.entity_id
_entity_poly.type
_entity_poly.pdbx_seq_one_letter_code
_entity_poly.pdbx_strand_id
1 'polypeptide(L)'
;MPEQPTSTDDYKAGEIAKDMVVTNINNRQYTFMGVELGLCNGNSLEYKERKVKVRFKQTGTGQQSDEFEITQTRYYTEMLGNCTYYQFGRKDPMLPLFYDDEAYNLDKDQYGPLQYKFTFVDESVTGTGKVAINLGIQHPYHFHYVRSAYDDWCSTPYHNLWNATQTTAGATDKVVKTIYDPSPVGYCVPPANAFTGVTHNGNGVSEAPAYSYGKINSPYKQYYNEFTNNAGWIFYCSKMNGLLNWDNSGGTIFYGCHGYRYAGSGHGGHGGLNGNYWSANPNNAKTSYYLHFTQTQVAPKYTQECRAYGYSVRPVRETP
;
A
#
# COMPACT_ATOMS: atom_id res chain seq x y z
N MET A 1 36.32 -7.86 16.97
CA MET A 1 35.65 -7.24 15.81
C MET A 1 34.63 -6.27 16.36
N PRO A 2 34.56 -5.01 15.91
CA PRO A 2 33.50 -4.12 16.37
C PRO A 2 32.18 -4.62 15.79
N GLU A 3 31.19 -4.85 16.65
CA GLU A 3 29.80 -5.09 16.25
C GLU A 3 29.35 -3.93 15.36
N GLN A 4 28.91 -4.25 14.14
CA GLN A 4 28.20 -3.27 13.34
C GLN A 4 26.88 -2.97 14.05
N PRO A 5 26.49 -1.68 14.17
CA PRO A 5 25.17 -1.36 14.66
C PRO A 5 24.15 -1.89 13.65
N THR A 6 23.41 -2.93 14.04
CA THR A 6 22.16 -3.30 13.38
C THR A 6 21.23 -2.10 13.50
N SER A 7 21.01 -1.39 12.39
CA SER A 7 19.98 -0.37 12.25
C SER A 7 18.64 -1.01 12.61
N THR A 8 18.10 -0.70 13.80
CA THR A 8 16.82 -1.23 14.29
C THR A 8 15.61 -0.39 13.86
N ASP A 9 15.72 0.46 12.83
CA ASP A 9 14.59 1.17 12.23
C ASP A 9 13.80 0.27 11.26
N ASP A 10 13.55 -0.96 11.69
CA ASP A 10 12.62 -1.88 11.05
C ASP A 10 11.19 -1.40 11.36
N TYR A 11 10.36 -1.30 10.32
CA TYR A 11 8.93 -1.03 10.47
C TYR A 11 8.28 -2.00 11.48
N LYS A 12 7.52 -1.46 12.44
CA LYS A 12 6.66 -2.22 13.36
C LYS A 12 5.28 -1.57 13.35
N ALA A 13 4.22 -2.26 12.93
CA ALA A 13 2.92 -1.60 12.78
C ALA A 13 2.22 -1.28 14.13
N GLY A 14 2.76 -1.78 15.25
CA GLY A 14 2.42 -1.34 16.60
C GLY A 14 3.05 -0.02 17.09
N GLU A 15 3.99 0.57 16.34
CA GLU A 15 4.56 1.89 16.67
C GLU A 15 3.82 3.00 15.91
N ILE A 16 3.81 4.23 16.45
CA ILE A 16 3.22 5.38 15.74
C ILE A 16 3.99 5.56 14.43
N ALA A 17 3.31 5.27 13.32
CA ALA A 17 3.91 5.36 12.00
C ALA A 17 4.28 6.81 11.69
N LYS A 18 5.57 7.04 11.47
CA LYS A 18 6.14 8.36 11.20
C LYS A 18 6.20 8.61 9.70
N ASP A 19 6.14 9.88 9.33
CA ASP A 19 6.46 10.28 7.96
C ASP A 19 7.88 9.85 7.58
N MET A 20 8.04 9.37 6.35
CA MET A 20 9.32 8.88 5.84
C MET A 20 9.72 9.64 4.59
N VAL A 21 11.00 10.02 4.51
CA VAL A 21 11.55 10.76 3.37
C VAL A 21 12.11 9.77 2.36
N VAL A 22 11.36 9.53 1.28
CA VAL A 22 11.74 8.59 0.21
C VAL A 22 12.39 9.36 -0.94
N THR A 23 13.54 8.87 -1.40
CA THR A 23 14.29 9.45 -2.52
C THR A 23 13.99 8.70 -3.81
N ASN A 24 13.57 9.42 -4.84
CA ASN A 24 13.30 8.84 -6.15
C ASN A 24 14.57 8.67 -7.01
N ILE A 25 14.45 8.06 -8.19
CA ILE A 25 15.63 7.77 -9.05
C ILE A 25 16.39 9.03 -9.50
N ASN A 26 15.72 10.19 -9.53
CA ASN A 26 16.27 11.49 -9.91
C ASN A 26 16.80 12.28 -8.70
N ASN A 27 17.01 11.65 -7.54
CA ASN A 27 17.45 12.27 -6.29
C ASN A 27 16.46 13.29 -5.69
N ARG A 28 15.20 13.27 -6.11
CA ARG A 28 14.15 14.10 -5.50
C ARG A 28 13.57 13.39 -4.28
N GLN A 29 13.39 14.14 -3.20
CA GLN A 29 12.87 13.62 -1.94
C GLN A 29 11.39 13.94 -1.78
N TYR A 30 10.64 12.95 -1.30
CA TYR A 30 9.22 13.03 -1.00
C TYR A 30 8.99 12.56 0.42
N THR A 31 8.36 13.40 1.25
CA THR A 31 7.98 13.00 2.61
C THR A 31 6.64 12.30 2.55
N PHE A 32 6.62 10.98 2.51
CA PHE A 32 5.40 10.18 2.56
C PHE A 32 4.79 10.22 3.96
N MET A 33 3.47 10.28 4.02
CA MET A 33 2.72 10.08 5.26
C MET A 33 3.07 8.71 5.85
N GLY A 34 3.15 8.61 7.18
CA GLY A 34 3.47 7.35 7.86
C GLY A 34 2.51 6.20 7.58
N VAL A 35 1.28 6.51 7.18
CA VAL A 35 0.23 5.54 6.85
C VAL A 35 -0.54 5.98 5.60
N GLU A 36 -1.27 5.03 5.05
CA GLU A 36 -2.22 5.26 3.96
C GLU A 36 -3.54 5.81 4.48
N LEU A 37 -4.30 6.44 3.58
CA LEU A 37 -5.57 7.08 3.96
C LEU A 37 -6.58 6.05 4.47
N GLY A 38 -7.13 6.34 5.64
CA GLY A 38 -8.13 5.50 6.28
C GLY A 38 -7.57 4.19 6.85
N LEU A 39 -6.25 4.08 7.04
CA LEU A 39 -5.65 2.89 7.64
C LEU A 39 -6.23 2.65 9.05
N CYS A 40 -6.73 1.44 9.24
CA CYS A 40 -7.03 0.84 10.52
C CYS A 40 -6.09 -0.34 10.69
N ASN A 41 -5.21 -0.28 11.69
CA ASN A 41 -4.25 -1.35 11.98
C ASN A 41 -4.97 -2.67 12.21
N GLY A 42 -4.36 -3.77 11.76
CA GLY A 42 -4.84 -5.09 12.05
C GLY A 42 -4.59 -5.47 13.51
N ASN A 43 -5.14 -6.61 13.91
CA ASN A 43 -4.86 -7.14 15.24
C ASN A 43 -3.41 -7.63 15.31
N SER A 44 -2.73 -7.31 16.41
CA SER A 44 -1.42 -7.85 16.73
C SER A 44 -1.52 -8.84 17.88
N LEU A 45 -0.81 -9.97 17.77
CA LEU A 45 -0.67 -10.97 18.83
C LEU A 45 0.80 -11.06 19.23
N GLU A 46 1.09 -10.79 20.50
CA GLU A 46 2.43 -10.89 21.07
C GLU A 46 2.49 -11.92 22.20
N TYR A 47 3.33 -12.92 22.06
CA TYR A 47 3.84 -13.74 23.16
C TYR A 47 5.28 -13.32 23.46
N LYS A 48 5.47 -12.66 24.61
CA LYS A 48 6.81 -12.33 25.11
C LYS A 48 7.62 -13.60 25.36
N GLU A 49 8.94 -13.50 25.24
CA GLU A 49 9.85 -14.60 25.60
C GLU A 49 9.58 -15.05 27.04
N ARG A 50 9.59 -16.36 27.26
CA ARG A 50 9.42 -16.98 28.59
C ARG A 50 10.48 -18.03 28.79
N LYS A 51 10.97 -18.12 30.02
CA LYS A 51 12.01 -19.06 30.42
C LYS A 51 11.51 -19.84 31.63
N VAL A 52 11.64 -21.16 31.57
CA VAL A 52 11.34 -22.06 32.68
C VAL A 52 12.57 -22.88 32.99
N LYS A 53 12.98 -22.89 34.25
CA LYS A 53 14.04 -23.75 34.75
C LYS A 53 13.42 -25.07 35.20
N VAL A 54 13.94 -26.17 34.68
CA VAL A 54 13.46 -27.53 34.96
C VAL A 54 14.55 -28.32 35.66
N ARG A 55 14.13 -29.11 36.65
CA ARG A 55 14.96 -30.11 37.32
C ARG A 55 14.14 -31.37 37.55
N PHE A 56 14.70 -32.52 37.20
CA PHE A 56 14.09 -33.80 37.50
C PHE A 56 14.61 -34.34 38.84
N LYS A 57 13.75 -35.00 39.61
CA LYS A 57 14.13 -35.79 40.80
C LYS A 57 13.58 -37.20 40.67
N GLN A 58 14.44 -38.20 40.72
CA GLN A 58 14.02 -39.60 40.65
C GLN A 58 13.48 -40.07 42.00
N THR A 59 12.23 -40.55 42.05
CA THR A 59 11.53 -40.92 43.29
C THR A 59 12.19 -42.07 44.06
N GLY A 60 12.80 -43.04 43.36
CA GLY A 60 13.40 -44.24 43.99
C GLY A 60 14.82 -44.05 44.53
N THR A 61 15.66 -43.28 43.83
CA THR A 61 17.08 -43.08 44.20
C THR A 61 17.35 -41.72 44.84
N GLY A 62 16.42 -40.76 44.71
CA GLY A 62 16.57 -39.39 45.18
C GLY A 62 17.49 -38.52 44.32
N GLN A 63 18.12 -39.07 43.27
CA GLN A 63 19.03 -38.33 42.39
C GLN A 63 18.30 -37.20 41.65
N GLN A 64 18.99 -36.08 41.44
CA GLN A 64 18.48 -34.92 40.72
C GLN A 64 19.29 -34.69 39.45
N SER A 65 18.62 -34.23 38.39
CA SER A 65 19.33 -33.69 37.23
C SER A 65 19.97 -32.35 37.56
N ASP A 66 20.87 -31.90 36.70
CA ASP A 66 21.19 -30.48 36.62
C ASP A 66 19.94 -29.68 36.23
N GLU A 67 19.94 -28.41 36.63
CA GLU A 67 18.94 -27.45 36.18
C GLU A 67 19.23 -27.08 34.74
N PHE A 68 18.21 -27.18 33.88
CA PHE A 68 18.30 -26.70 32.50
C PHE A 68 17.11 -25.79 32.19
N GLU A 69 17.33 -24.85 31.27
CA GLU A 69 16.35 -23.85 30.88
C GLU A 69 15.61 -24.31 29.62
N ILE A 70 14.29 -24.25 29.65
CA ILE A 70 13.43 -24.30 28.47
C ILE A 70 13.03 -22.86 28.14
N THR A 71 13.44 -22.40 26.97
CA THR A 71 13.14 -21.05 26.48
C THR A 71 12.08 -21.14 25.39
N GLN A 72 10.91 -20.56 25.67
CA GLN A 72 9.96 -20.19 24.63
C GLN A 72 10.37 -18.83 24.09
N THR A 73 10.89 -18.79 22.86
CA THR A 73 11.25 -17.54 22.19
C THR A 73 10.01 -16.66 22.00
N ARG A 74 10.23 -15.34 21.94
CA ARG A 74 9.17 -14.39 21.60
C ARG A 74 8.48 -14.79 20.29
N TYR A 75 7.16 -14.72 20.25
CA TYR A 75 6.37 -14.80 19.03
C TYR A 75 5.57 -13.51 18.87
N TYR A 76 5.61 -12.92 17.69
CA TYR A 76 4.82 -11.75 17.34
C TYR A 76 4.25 -11.98 15.95
N THR A 77 2.95 -11.75 15.80
CA THR A 77 2.28 -11.71 14.49
C THR A 77 1.35 -10.52 14.45
N GLU A 78 1.18 -9.94 13.28
CA GLU A 78 0.35 -8.77 13.06
C GLU A 78 -0.42 -8.98 11.76
N MET A 79 -1.74 -8.91 11.85
CA MET A 79 -2.59 -9.00 10.67
C MET A 79 -2.46 -7.72 9.84
N LEU A 80 -2.54 -7.86 8.51
CA LEU A 80 -2.63 -6.70 7.64
C LEU A 80 -3.88 -5.89 8.02
N GLY A 81 -3.68 -4.58 8.24
CA GLY A 81 -4.78 -3.64 8.42
C GLY A 81 -5.62 -3.45 7.16
N ASN A 82 -6.61 -2.58 7.24
CA ASN A 82 -7.42 -2.18 6.10
C ASN A 82 -7.34 -0.67 5.88
N CYS A 83 -7.46 -0.22 4.64
CA CYS A 83 -7.51 1.19 4.30
C CYS A 83 -8.63 1.49 3.30
N THR A 84 -8.96 2.76 3.17
CA THR A 84 -9.96 3.23 2.20
C THR A 84 -9.40 3.21 0.78
N TYR A 85 -10.27 2.95 -0.20
CA TYR A 85 -9.93 3.07 -1.63
C TYR A 85 -10.52 4.33 -2.22
N TYR A 86 -9.99 4.76 -3.37
CA TYR A 86 -10.45 5.93 -4.09
C TYR A 86 -10.50 5.61 -5.58
N GLN A 87 -11.56 6.00 -6.28
CA GLN A 87 -11.50 6.06 -7.75
C GLN A 87 -10.67 7.28 -8.15
N PHE A 88 -9.91 7.17 -9.24
CA PHE A 88 -8.96 8.23 -9.62
C PHE A 88 -9.66 9.57 -9.77
N GLY A 89 -9.12 10.61 -9.11
CA GLY A 89 -9.67 11.96 -9.15
C GLY A 89 -10.86 12.23 -8.22
N ARG A 90 -11.23 11.30 -7.34
CA ARG A 90 -12.22 11.52 -6.27
C ARG A 90 -11.55 11.78 -4.93
N LYS A 91 -12.23 12.57 -4.09
CA LYS A 91 -11.86 12.74 -2.67
C LYS A 91 -12.59 11.76 -1.75
N ASP A 92 -13.66 11.13 -2.25
CA ASP A 92 -14.59 10.36 -1.45
C ASP A 92 -14.02 8.93 -1.24
N PRO A 93 -13.93 8.46 0.01
CA PRO A 93 -13.44 7.12 0.30
C PRO A 93 -14.47 6.05 -0.07
N MET A 94 -14.00 5.00 -0.71
CA MET A 94 -14.73 3.77 -1.00
C MET A 94 -14.46 2.73 0.09
N LEU A 95 -15.43 1.84 0.29
CA LEU A 95 -15.45 0.90 1.41
C LEU A 95 -14.17 0.04 1.44
N PRO A 96 -13.46 -0.04 2.59
CA PRO A 96 -12.32 -0.94 2.76
C PRO A 96 -12.68 -2.41 2.56
N LEU A 97 -11.66 -3.23 2.34
CA LEU A 97 -11.77 -4.69 2.43
C LEU A 97 -11.15 -5.15 3.74
N PHE A 98 -11.65 -6.26 4.26
CA PHE A 98 -11.02 -7.00 5.34
C PHE A 98 -10.24 -8.20 4.78
N TYR A 99 -9.12 -8.50 5.42
CA TYR A 99 -8.30 -9.68 5.18
C TYR A 99 -8.24 -10.47 6.50
N ASP A 100 -8.62 -11.74 6.43
CA ASP A 100 -8.21 -12.74 7.42
C ASP A 100 -7.70 -14.00 6.72
N ASP A 101 -7.18 -14.95 7.50
CA ASP A 101 -6.58 -16.17 7.00
C ASP A 101 -7.60 -17.12 6.29
N GLU A 102 -8.91 -16.86 6.42
CA GLU A 102 -10.00 -17.71 5.95
C GLU A 102 -10.75 -17.11 4.75
N ALA A 103 -10.80 -15.79 4.62
CA ALA A 103 -11.56 -15.07 3.62
C ALA A 103 -10.78 -13.86 3.06
N TYR A 104 -10.53 -13.94 1.75
CA TYR A 104 -9.97 -12.86 0.98
C TYR A 104 -11.13 -12.01 0.42
N ASN A 105 -11.07 -10.69 0.60
CA ASN A 105 -11.92 -9.69 -0.08
C ASN A 105 -13.33 -9.50 0.48
N LEU A 106 -13.49 -9.56 1.80
CA LEU A 106 -14.76 -9.21 2.43
C LEU A 106 -14.93 -7.71 2.57
N ASP A 107 -16.13 -7.22 2.30
CA ASP A 107 -16.50 -5.84 2.58
C ASP A 107 -16.49 -5.59 4.09
N LYS A 108 -15.85 -4.50 4.52
CA LYS A 108 -15.93 -4.09 5.91
C LYS A 108 -17.37 -3.72 6.27
N ASP A 109 -17.78 -4.04 7.49
CA ASP A 109 -19.08 -3.65 8.01
C ASP A 109 -19.36 -2.16 7.84
N GLN A 110 -20.63 -1.86 7.52
CA GLN A 110 -21.10 -0.52 7.26
C GLN A 110 -22.20 -0.12 8.22
N TYR A 111 -21.99 1.02 8.87
CA TYR A 111 -22.92 1.58 9.84
C TYR A 111 -23.49 2.90 9.31
N GLY A 112 -24.71 3.22 9.72
CA GLY A 112 -25.41 4.44 9.32
C GLY A 112 -26.65 4.20 8.43
N PRO A 113 -27.28 5.29 7.95
CA PRO A 113 -28.51 5.22 7.17
C PRO A 113 -28.33 4.44 5.86
N LEU A 114 -29.33 3.63 5.50
CA LEU A 114 -29.30 2.79 4.28
C LEU A 114 -28.99 3.59 3.01
N GLN A 115 -29.50 4.82 2.90
CA GLN A 115 -29.32 5.68 1.73
C GLN A 115 -27.88 6.14 1.48
N TYR A 116 -26.98 6.00 2.48
CA TYR A 116 -25.57 6.40 2.37
C TYR A 116 -24.62 5.20 2.49
N LYS A 117 -25.14 3.98 2.49
CA LYS A 117 -24.30 2.79 2.45
C LYS A 117 -23.62 2.68 1.09
N PHE A 118 -22.43 2.10 1.10
CA PHE A 118 -21.65 1.85 -0.11
C PHE A 118 -22.47 0.99 -1.05
N THR A 119 -22.52 1.38 -2.31
CA THR A 119 -23.30 0.69 -3.31
C THR A 119 -22.68 0.88 -4.70
N PHE A 120 -23.09 0.01 -5.60
CA PHE A 120 -22.70 0.02 -7.00
C PHE A 120 -24.01 0.19 -7.78
N VAL A 121 -24.38 1.42 -8.10
CA VAL A 121 -25.58 1.72 -8.89
C VAL A 121 -25.14 2.15 -10.28
N ASP A 122 -25.75 1.57 -11.31
CA ASP A 122 -25.62 2.08 -12.68
C ASP A 122 -26.44 3.36 -12.81
N GLU A 123 -25.81 4.49 -12.49
CA GLU A 123 -26.37 5.82 -12.68
C GLU A 123 -25.97 6.42 -14.03
N SER A 124 -25.40 5.63 -14.93
CA SER A 124 -24.91 6.15 -16.19
C SER A 124 -26.05 6.55 -17.13
N VAL A 125 -26.00 7.79 -17.60
CA VAL A 125 -26.73 8.15 -18.80
C VAL A 125 -26.11 7.33 -19.93
N THR A 126 -26.93 6.52 -20.62
CA THR A 126 -26.54 5.64 -21.75
C THR A 126 -25.85 4.31 -21.42
N GLY A 127 -25.93 3.79 -20.19
CA GLY A 127 -25.53 2.40 -19.88
C GLY A 127 -24.05 2.10 -20.12
N THR A 128 -23.17 3.09 -20.00
CA THR A 128 -21.70 2.89 -20.10
C THR A 128 -21.04 2.61 -18.75
N GLY A 129 -21.76 2.89 -17.66
CA GLY A 129 -21.24 2.94 -16.29
C GLY A 129 -20.51 4.26 -15.96
N LYS A 130 -20.28 5.14 -16.94
CA LYS A 130 -19.62 6.43 -16.72
C LYS A 130 -20.61 7.48 -16.23
N VAL A 131 -20.17 8.33 -15.30
CA VAL A 131 -21.00 9.42 -14.76
C VAL A 131 -20.30 10.77 -14.91
N ALA A 132 -21.10 11.85 -14.95
CA ALA A 132 -20.54 13.19 -14.86
C ALA A 132 -19.96 13.47 -13.47
N ILE A 133 -18.92 14.31 -13.40
CA ILE A 133 -18.21 14.61 -12.14
C ILE A 133 -19.15 15.13 -11.03
N ASN A 134 -20.18 15.89 -11.38
CA ASN A 134 -21.15 16.41 -10.42
C ASN A 134 -21.99 15.30 -9.76
N LEU A 135 -22.28 14.20 -10.46
CA LEU A 135 -22.96 13.04 -9.87
C LEU A 135 -22.06 12.34 -8.86
N GLY A 136 -20.77 12.15 -9.19
CA GLY A 136 -19.80 11.61 -8.22
C GLY A 136 -19.71 12.46 -6.95
N ILE A 137 -19.76 13.79 -7.06
CA ILE A 137 -19.77 14.69 -5.89
C ILE A 137 -21.07 14.57 -5.09
N GLN A 138 -22.22 14.43 -5.74
CA GLN A 138 -23.53 14.32 -5.08
C GLN A 138 -23.73 12.97 -4.39
N HIS A 139 -23.12 11.90 -4.94
CA HIS A 139 -23.23 10.52 -4.43
C HIS A 139 -21.85 9.97 -4.02
N PRO A 140 -21.25 10.47 -2.92
CA PRO A 140 -19.90 10.07 -2.49
C PRO A 140 -19.78 8.58 -2.08
N TYR A 141 -20.91 7.93 -1.79
CA TYR A 141 -21.02 6.53 -1.37
C TYR A 141 -21.23 5.57 -2.54
N HIS A 142 -21.35 6.07 -3.78
CA HIS A 142 -21.47 5.25 -4.98
C HIS A 142 -20.09 4.97 -5.58
N PHE A 143 -19.81 3.69 -5.81
CA PHE A 143 -18.72 3.27 -6.67
C PHE A 143 -19.23 3.16 -8.12
N HIS A 144 -18.69 3.99 -9.01
CA HIS A 144 -19.12 4.05 -10.40
C HIS A 144 -18.31 3.03 -11.22
N TYR A 145 -18.85 1.83 -11.34
CA TYR A 145 -18.25 0.78 -12.15
C TYR A 145 -18.49 1.03 -13.64
N VAL A 146 -17.60 0.53 -14.49
CA VAL A 146 -17.63 0.70 -15.95
C VAL A 146 -17.79 -0.64 -16.65
N ARG A 147 -18.45 -0.67 -17.81
CA ARG A 147 -18.64 -1.94 -18.55
C ARG A 147 -17.36 -2.48 -19.18
N SER A 148 -16.44 -1.58 -19.54
CA SER A 148 -15.10 -1.95 -20.00
C SER A 148 -14.11 -1.74 -18.87
N ALA A 149 -13.35 -2.77 -18.51
CA ALA A 149 -12.27 -2.66 -17.51
C ALA A 149 -11.14 -1.69 -17.89
N TYR A 150 -11.22 -1.07 -19.08
CA TYR A 150 -10.26 -0.11 -19.61
C TYR A 150 -10.82 1.30 -19.73
N ASP A 151 -11.94 1.63 -19.06
CA ASP A 151 -12.61 2.93 -19.15
C ASP A 151 -12.48 3.78 -17.87
N ASP A 152 -12.51 5.10 -18.02
CA ASP A 152 -12.63 6.03 -16.89
C ASP A 152 -14.06 5.98 -16.32
N TRP A 153 -14.19 6.08 -14.99
CA TRP A 153 -15.51 6.19 -14.33
C TRP A 153 -16.16 7.53 -14.63
N CYS A 154 -15.35 8.57 -14.86
CA CYS A 154 -15.85 9.89 -15.22
C CYS A 154 -16.09 9.96 -16.74
N SER A 155 -17.24 10.51 -17.14
CA SER A 155 -17.58 10.70 -18.56
C SER A 155 -16.70 11.74 -19.26
N THR A 156 -16.10 12.65 -18.49
CA THR A 156 -15.19 13.69 -18.98
C THR A 156 -13.76 13.38 -18.52
N PRO A 157 -12.78 13.27 -19.44
CA PRO A 157 -11.40 12.95 -19.08
C PRO A 157 -10.67 14.18 -18.54
N TYR A 158 -10.74 14.38 -17.23
CA TYR A 158 -9.97 15.44 -16.57
C TYR A 158 -8.50 15.04 -16.38
N HIS A 159 -7.61 16.02 -16.47
CA HIS A 159 -6.18 15.85 -16.19
C HIS A 159 -5.78 16.36 -14.80
N ASN A 160 -6.52 17.35 -14.29
CA ASN A 160 -6.16 18.15 -13.14
C ASN A 160 -7.01 17.88 -11.90
N LEU A 161 -7.64 16.71 -11.79
CA LEU A 161 -8.47 16.40 -10.61
C LEU A 161 -7.62 16.42 -9.35
N TRP A 162 -6.52 15.68 -9.26
CA TRP A 162 -5.65 15.72 -8.07
C TRP A 162 -4.46 16.67 -8.19
N ASN A 163 -4.20 17.23 -9.37
CA ASN A 163 -3.07 18.12 -9.62
C ASN A 163 -3.48 19.35 -10.46
N ALA A 164 -3.66 20.51 -9.82
CA ALA A 164 -4.18 21.73 -10.42
C ALA A 164 -3.41 22.19 -11.67
N THR A 165 -2.10 21.93 -11.71
CA THR A 165 -1.21 22.36 -12.79
C THR A 165 -1.12 21.36 -13.95
N GLN A 166 -1.79 20.21 -13.86
CA GLN A 166 -1.73 19.18 -14.89
C GLN A 166 -2.62 19.55 -16.09
N THR A 167 -2.02 19.99 -17.20
CA THR A 167 -2.77 20.36 -18.41
C THR A 167 -2.85 19.26 -19.46
N THR A 168 -1.95 18.27 -19.41
CA THR A 168 -1.89 17.12 -20.33
C THR A 168 -1.72 15.80 -19.57
N ALA A 169 -1.76 14.65 -20.24
CA ALA A 169 -1.37 13.38 -19.62
C ALA A 169 0.16 13.23 -19.55
N GLY A 170 0.66 12.62 -18.46
CA GLY A 170 2.08 12.36 -18.28
C GLY A 170 2.54 12.42 -16.81
N ALA A 171 3.62 11.70 -16.52
CA ALA A 171 4.24 11.68 -15.21
C ALA A 171 4.88 13.03 -14.86
N THR A 172 4.85 13.40 -13.58
CA THR A 172 5.46 14.63 -13.06
C THR A 172 6.14 14.38 -11.72
N ASP A 173 6.82 15.39 -11.19
CA ASP A 173 7.51 15.38 -9.89
C ASP A 173 6.88 16.34 -8.84
N LYS A 174 5.78 17.03 -9.19
CA LYS A 174 5.08 17.96 -8.29
C LYS A 174 3.57 17.85 -8.47
N VAL A 175 2.87 17.96 -7.36
CA VAL A 175 1.41 18.05 -7.30
C VAL A 175 1.05 19.38 -6.65
N VAL A 176 0.18 20.14 -7.29
CA VAL A 176 -0.52 21.26 -6.66
C VAL A 176 -1.90 20.77 -6.32
N LYS A 177 -2.17 20.62 -5.02
CA LYS A 177 -3.40 20.01 -4.50
C LYS A 177 -4.66 20.76 -4.96
N THR A 178 -5.76 20.02 -5.10
CA THR A 178 -7.09 20.57 -5.41
C THR A 178 -8.11 20.17 -4.33
N ILE A 179 -9.36 20.61 -4.51
CA ILE A 179 -10.50 20.17 -3.70
C ILE A 179 -10.90 18.69 -3.89
N TYR A 180 -10.39 18.02 -4.93
CA TYR A 180 -10.68 16.61 -5.21
C TYR A 180 -9.65 15.65 -4.61
N ASP A 181 -8.53 16.17 -4.10
CA ASP A 181 -7.50 15.37 -3.44
C ASP A 181 -8.02 14.88 -2.06
N PRO A 182 -7.97 13.56 -1.78
CA PRO A 182 -8.45 12.99 -0.52
C PRO A 182 -7.53 13.22 0.69
N SER A 183 -6.33 13.75 0.48
CA SER A 183 -5.30 13.85 1.52
C SER A 183 -5.63 14.94 2.55
N PRO A 184 -5.16 14.82 3.80
CA PRO A 184 -5.32 15.87 4.82
C PRO A 184 -4.54 17.15 4.45
N VAL A 185 -4.84 18.26 5.14
CA VAL A 185 -4.11 19.53 4.98
C VAL A 185 -2.61 19.31 5.20
N GLY A 186 -1.78 19.88 4.32
CA GLY A 186 -0.32 19.71 4.35
C GLY A 186 0.17 18.47 3.61
N TYR A 187 -0.72 17.65 3.04
CA TYR A 187 -0.40 16.50 2.20
C TYR A 187 -1.24 16.49 0.92
N CYS A 188 -0.71 15.86 -0.13
CA CYS A 188 -1.39 15.61 -1.39
C CYS A 188 -1.13 14.18 -1.88
N VAL A 189 -1.91 13.72 -2.86
CA VAL A 189 -1.64 12.46 -3.56
C VAL A 189 -0.23 12.53 -4.19
N PRO A 190 0.58 11.45 -4.16
CA PRO A 190 1.94 11.48 -4.69
C PRO A 190 2.00 11.79 -6.20
N PRO A 191 2.98 12.57 -6.68
CA PRO A 191 3.26 12.63 -8.11
C PRO A 191 3.76 11.27 -8.62
N ALA A 192 3.54 10.98 -9.91
CA ALA A 192 3.89 9.69 -10.52
C ALA A 192 5.36 9.27 -10.34
N ASN A 193 6.29 10.23 -10.31
CA ASN A 193 7.70 9.92 -10.14
C ASN A 193 8.11 9.65 -8.67
N ALA A 194 7.21 9.83 -7.69
CA ALA A 194 7.53 9.67 -6.27
C ALA A 194 7.93 8.24 -5.91
N PHE A 195 7.33 7.23 -6.56
CA PHE A 195 7.60 5.83 -6.29
C PHE A 195 8.83 5.28 -7.02
N THR A 196 9.46 6.03 -7.93
CA THR A 196 10.53 5.48 -8.79
C THR A 196 11.79 5.04 -8.03
N GLY A 197 11.93 5.39 -6.75
CA GLY A 197 13.01 4.91 -5.89
C GLY A 197 12.86 3.47 -5.37
N VAL A 198 11.68 2.84 -5.53
CA VAL A 198 11.44 1.47 -5.02
C VAL A 198 12.08 0.38 -5.87
N THR A 199 12.61 0.72 -7.05
CA THR A 199 13.40 -0.18 -7.90
C THR A 199 14.70 0.50 -8.34
N HIS A 200 15.71 -0.29 -8.69
CA HIS A 200 17.07 0.21 -8.93
C HIS A 200 17.19 1.25 -10.06
N ASN A 201 16.28 1.23 -11.03
CA ASN A 201 16.28 2.11 -12.20
C ASN A 201 14.94 2.84 -12.40
N GLY A 202 14.01 2.75 -11.44
CA GLY A 202 12.67 3.33 -11.53
C GLY A 202 11.74 2.69 -12.57
N ASN A 203 12.12 1.56 -13.16
CA ASN A 203 11.25 0.76 -14.03
C ASN A 203 10.66 -0.43 -13.28
N GLY A 204 9.64 -1.04 -13.87
CA GLY A 204 9.02 -2.23 -13.30
C GLY A 204 9.95 -3.44 -13.35
N VAL A 205 10.01 -4.18 -12.25
CA VAL A 205 10.63 -5.50 -12.16
C VAL A 205 9.51 -6.52 -12.15
N SER A 206 9.49 -7.44 -13.11
CA SER A 206 8.45 -8.46 -13.26
C SER A 206 9.10 -9.79 -13.64
N GLU A 207 9.80 -10.38 -12.68
CA GLU A 207 10.62 -11.58 -12.88
C GLU A 207 10.42 -12.53 -11.70
N ALA A 208 10.71 -13.82 -11.88
CA ALA A 208 10.68 -14.76 -10.76
C ALA A 208 11.62 -14.29 -9.63
N PRO A 209 11.32 -14.59 -8.34
CA PRO A 209 12.06 -14.05 -7.19
C PRO A 209 13.59 -14.19 -7.27
N ALA A 210 14.10 -15.28 -7.87
CA ALA A 210 15.53 -15.51 -8.04
C ALA A 210 16.23 -14.49 -8.95
N TYR A 211 15.50 -13.86 -9.90
CA TYR A 211 16.04 -12.92 -10.88
C TYR A 211 15.76 -11.45 -10.52
N SER A 212 14.75 -11.20 -9.68
CA SER A 212 14.42 -9.87 -9.18
C SER A 212 15.29 -9.41 -8.01
N TYR A 213 15.99 -10.34 -7.35
CA TYR A 213 16.91 -10.02 -6.26
C TYR A 213 18.00 -9.02 -6.71
N GLY A 214 18.15 -7.93 -5.96
CA GLY A 214 19.07 -6.85 -6.32
C GLY A 214 18.53 -5.80 -7.28
N LYS A 215 17.28 -5.93 -7.75
CA LYS A 215 16.58 -4.94 -8.58
C LYS A 215 15.50 -4.18 -7.81
N ILE A 216 14.98 -4.77 -6.74
CA ILE A 216 13.97 -4.18 -5.85
C ILE A 216 14.67 -3.55 -4.64
N ASN A 217 14.29 -2.33 -4.28
CA ASN A 217 14.90 -1.57 -3.21
C ASN A 217 14.37 -1.98 -1.83
N SER A 218 14.58 -3.24 -1.44
CA SER A 218 14.01 -3.84 -0.23
C SER A 218 15.08 -4.53 0.63
N PRO A 219 14.95 -4.54 1.98
CA PRO A 219 15.78 -5.33 2.87
C PRO A 219 15.55 -6.85 2.79
N TYR A 220 14.45 -7.29 2.16
CA TYR A 220 14.13 -8.71 2.09
C TYR A 220 15.24 -9.52 1.42
N LYS A 221 15.56 -10.68 1.98
CA LYS A 221 16.52 -11.67 1.46
C LYS A 221 15.81 -12.83 0.78
N GLN A 222 14.62 -13.16 1.24
CA GLN A 222 13.72 -14.18 0.74
C GLN A 222 12.40 -13.52 0.33
N TYR A 223 12.41 -12.84 -0.82
CA TYR A 223 11.29 -12.06 -1.34
C TYR A 223 9.94 -12.80 -1.25
N TYR A 224 9.91 -14.09 -1.58
CA TYR A 224 8.69 -14.89 -1.48
C TYR A 224 8.14 -14.94 -0.04
N ASN A 225 8.93 -15.48 0.89
CA ASN A 225 8.48 -15.73 2.26
C ASN A 225 8.22 -14.43 3.01
N GLU A 226 9.11 -13.45 2.91
CA GLU A 226 9.00 -12.19 3.65
C GLU A 226 7.84 -11.34 3.13
N PHE A 227 7.60 -11.33 1.81
CA PHE A 227 6.41 -10.67 1.25
C PHE A 227 5.12 -11.35 1.73
N THR A 228 5.03 -12.67 1.68
CA THR A 228 3.85 -13.41 2.13
C THR A 228 3.58 -13.19 3.61
N ASN A 229 4.62 -13.28 4.45
CA ASN A 229 4.49 -13.11 5.89
C ASN A 229 4.06 -11.68 6.27
N ASN A 230 4.53 -10.68 5.54
CA ASN A 230 4.18 -9.28 5.81
C ASN A 230 2.95 -8.80 5.04
N ALA A 231 2.40 -9.63 4.15
CA ALA A 231 1.35 -9.26 3.19
C ALA A 231 1.65 -7.90 2.51
N GLY A 232 2.89 -7.72 2.04
CA GLY A 232 3.36 -6.45 1.49
C GLY A 232 4.88 -6.32 1.39
N TRP A 233 5.33 -5.17 0.91
CA TRP A 233 6.76 -4.86 0.75
C TRP A 233 7.25 -3.83 1.76
N ILE A 234 8.45 -4.07 2.29
CA ILE A 234 9.26 -3.03 2.93
C ILE A 234 10.26 -2.52 1.89
N PHE A 235 10.36 -1.21 1.72
CA PHE A 235 11.34 -0.56 0.85
C PHE A 235 12.30 0.31 1.66
N TYR A 236 13.56 0.42 1.21
CA TYR A 236 14.47 1.44 1.73
C TYR A 236 14.03 2.83 1.24
N CYS A 237 14.19 3.83 2.11
CA CYS A 237 13.83 5.22 1.78
C CYS A 237 14.91 5.92 0.94
N SER A 238 16.18 5.53 1.08
CA SER A 238 17.23 5.94 0.14
C SER A 238 17.15 5.10 -1.14
N LYS A 239 17.41 5.71 -2.30
CA LYS A 239 17.44 4.98 -3.58
C LYS A 239 18.65 4.05 -3.64
N MET A 240 18.56 3.00 -4.46
CA MET A 240 19.71 2.15 -4.76
C MET A 240 20.80 2.95 -5.50
N ASN A 241 22.06 2.59 -5.27
CA ASN A 241 23.24 3.15 -5.94
C ASN A 241 23.76 2.27 -7.09
N GLY A 242 23.04 1.20 -7.40
CA GLY A 242 23.33 0.23 -8.44
C GLY A 242 22.60 -1.09 -8.17
N LEU A 243 22.70 -2.04 -9.10
CA LEU A 243 22.23 -3.41 -8.84
C LEU A 243 22.94 -3.98 -7.61
N LEU A 244 22.18 -4.66 -6.74
CA LEU A 244 22.71 -5.24 -5.50
C LEU A 244 23.38 -4.23 -4.55
N ASN A 245 23.16 -2.92 -4.73
CA ASN A 245 23.78 -1.86 -3.95
C ASN A 245 22.69 -0.97 -3.32
N TRP A 246 22.20 -1.42 -2.17
CA TRP A 246 21.18 -0.73 -1.38
C TRP A 246 21.81 0.29 -0.44
N ASP A 247 21.06 1.33 -0.12
CA ASP A 247 21.41 2.33 0.88
C ASP A 247 20.35 2.31 1.98
N ASN A 248 20.76 1.95 3.21
CA ASN A 248 19.88 1.84 4.36
C ASN A 248 19.89 3.08 5.26
N SER A 249 20.64 4.14 4.90
CA SER A 249 20.80 5.34 5.72
C SER A 249 19.51 6.13 5.96
N GLY A 250 18.53 6.01 5.07
CA GLY A 250 17.23 6.70 5.16
C GLY A 250 16.14 5.94 5.92
N GLY A 251 16.42 4.74 6.46
CA GLY A 251 15.42 3.86 7.06
C GLY A 251 14.52 3.18 6.03
N THR A 252 13.38 2.64 6.50
CA THR A 252 12.46 1.84 5.66
C THR A 252 11.01 2.31 5.73
N ILE A 253 10.24 1.98 4.69
CA ILE A 253 8.81 2.26 4.58
C ILE A 253 8.06 1.01 4.12
N PHE A 254 7.03 0.60 4.85
CA PHE A 254 6.20 -0.56 4.51
C PHE A 254 4.99 -0.14 3.67
N TYR A 255 4.67 -0.88 2.62
CA TYR A 255 3.42 -0.76 1.87
C TYR A 255 2.68 -2.10 1.88
N GLY A 256 1.45 -2.10 2.38
CA GLY A 256 0.61 -3.29 2.48
C GLY A 256 -0.05 -3.70 1.17
N CYS A 257 -0.40 -4.97 1.05
CA CYS A 257 -1.23 -5.49 -0.04
C CYS A 257 -2.71 -5.33 0.29
N HIS A 258 -3.24 -4.10 0.28
CA HIS A 258 -4.65 -3.91 0.63
C HIS A 258 -5.61 -4.42 -0.45
N GLY A 259 -5.13 -4.75 -1.66
CA GLY A 259 -5.98 -5.19 -2.77
C GLY A 259 -6.56 -4.00 -3.53
N TYR A 260 -7.78 -4.16 -4.04
CA TYR A 260 -8.47 -3.14 -4.83
C TYR A 260 -9.98 -3.37 -4.93
N ARG A 261 -10.70 -2.35 -5.41
CA ARG A 261 -12.08 -2.44 -5.89
C ARG A 261 -12.10 -2.55 -7.42
N TYR A 262 -12.69 -3.62 -7.95
CA TYR A 262 -12.64 -3.93 -9.38
C TYR A 262 -13.47 -2.93 -10.22
N ALA A 263 -12.90 -2.37 -11.28
CA ALA A 263 -13.58 -1.36 -12.11
C ALA A 263 -14.90 -1.84 -12.73
N GLY A 264 -15.04 -3.14 -13.01
CA GLY A 264 -16.23 -3.70 -13.68
C GLY A 264 -17.41 -4.01 -12.76
N SER A 265 -17.21 -4.01 -11.44
CA SER A 265 -18.25 -4.47 -10.50
C SER A 265 -18.16 -3.86 -9.10
N GLY A 266 -17.09 -3.14 -8.78
CA GLY A 266 -16.76 -2.62 -7.46
C GLY A 266 -16.51 -3.65 -6.36
N HIS A 267 -16.54 -4.95 -6.70
CA HIS A 267 -16.19 -6.01 -5.75
C HIS A 267 -14.72 -5.92 -5.34
N GLY A 268 -14.43 -6.32 -4.11
CA GLY A 268 -13.08 -6.43 -3.62
C GLY A 268 -12.28 -7.54 -4.30
N GLY A 269 -10.98 -7.34 -4.43
CA GLY A 269 -10.07 -8.35 -4.97
C GLY A 269 -8.64 -8.21 -4.43
N HIS A 270 -7.97 -9.36 -4.28
CA HIS A 270 -6.55 -9.50 -4.00
C HIS A 270 -6.02 -8.80 -2.73
N GLY A 271 -6.86 -8.66 -1.68
CA GLY A 271 -6.37 -8.31 -0.34
C GLY A 271 -5.33 -9.33 0.14
N GLY A 272 -4.25 -8.87 0.76
CA GLY A 272 -3.09 -9.67 1.15
C GLY A 272 -2.11 -10.04 0.01
N LEU A 273 -2.50 -9.82 -1.26
CA LEU A 273 -1.73 -10.27 -2.42
C LEU A 273 -1.21 -9.14 -3.32
N ASN A 274 -2.02 -8.10 -3.53
CA ASN A 274 -1.66 -6.98 -4.42
C ASN A 274 -1.66 -5.66 -3.66
N GLY A 275 -0.60 -4.86 -3.86
CA GLY A 275 -0.56 -3.46 -3.46
C GLY A 275 -0.78 -2.55 -4.66
N ASN A 276 -1.75 -1.65 -4.57
CA ASN A 276 -2.03 -0.65 -5.60
C ASN A 276 -2.21 0.71 -4.95
N TYR A 277 -1.38 1.68 -5.33
CA TYR A 277 -1.37 3.02 -4.72
C TYR A 277 -1.36 4.11 -5.78
N TRP A 278 -2.43 4.89 -5.82
CA TRP A 278 -2.58 5.94 -6.82
C TRP A 278 -1.47 6.99 -6.76
N SER A 279 -1.09 7.48 -7.94
CA SER A 279 -0.43 8.77 -8.11
C SER A 279 -1.41 9.80 -8.67
N ALA A 280 -1.10 11.08 -8.52
CA ALA A 280 -1.96 12.19 -8.92
C ALA A 280 -2.07 12.39 -10.44
N ASN A 281 -1.17 11.77 -11.21
CA ASN A 281 -1.04 12.05 -12.63
C ASN A 281 -1.78 11.03 -13.51
N PRO A 282 -2.50 11.49 -14.54
CA PRO A 282 -3.06 10.63 -15.56
C PRO A 282 -1.98 10.16 -16.57
N ASN A 283 -2.12 8.94 -17.08
CA ASN A 283 -1.26 8.40 -18.14
C ASN A 283 -1.86 8.65 -19.54
N ASN A 284 -3.18 8.51 -19.68
CA ASN A 284 -3.94 8.89 -20.87
C ASN A 284 -5.38 9.20 -20.46
N ALA A 285 -6.33 9.32 -21.40
CA ALA A 285 -7.73 9.62 -21.10
C ALA A 285 -8.47 8.59 -20.24
N LYS A 286 -7.91 7.38 -20.05
CA LYS A 286 -8.58 6.25 -19.37
C LYS A 286 -7.78 5.66 -18.22
N THR A 287 -6.45 5.77 -18.24
CA THR A 287 -5.56 5.21 -17.21
C THR A 287 -4.74 6.30 -16.51
N SER A 288 -4.17 5.94 -15.36
CA SER A 288 -3.37 6.80 -14.48
C SER A 288 -2.11 6.07 -14.03
N TYR A 289 -1.18 6.81 -13.45
CA TYR A 289 -0.01 6.22 -12.81
C TYR A 289 -0.34 5.75 -11.40
N TYR A 290 0.22 4.61 -11.01
CA TYR A 290 0.16 4.09 -9.65
C TYR A 290 1.36 3.18 -9.38
N LEU A 291 1.70 3.03 -8.11
CA LEU A 291 2.56 1.96 -7.66
C LEU A 291 1.74 0.66 -7.66
N HIS A 292 2.23 -0.35 -8.35
CA HIS A 292 1.70 -1.70 -8.32
C HIS A 292 2.77 -2.66 -7.82
N PHE A 293 2.39 -3.58 -6.95
CA PHE A 293 3.25 -4.70 -6.62
C PHE A 293 2.47 -5.96 -6.24
N THR A 294 3.14 -7.08 -6.46
CA THR A 294 2.80 -8.42 -5.99
C THR A 294 4.06 -9.02 -5.38
N GLN A 295 4.01 -10.31 -5.04
CA GLN A 295 5.17 -11.05 -4.58
C GLN A 295 6.33 -11.11 -5.60
N THR A 296 6.02 -11.05 -6.89
CA THR A 296 7.01 -11.24 -7.97
C THR A 296 7.19 -9.99 -8.84
N GLN A 297 6.42 -8.94 -8.56
CA GLN A 297 6.40 -7.73 -9.37
C GLN A 297 6.44 -6.48 -8.50
N VAL A 298 7.27 -5.51 -8.86
CA VAL A 298 7.23 -4.16 -8.31
C VAL A 298 7.33 -3.18 -9.48
N ALA A 299 6.28 -2.39 -9.68
CA ALA A 299 6.14 -1.45 -10.78
C ALA A 299 5.79 -0.05 -10.25
N PRO A 300 6.78 0.88 -10.16
CA PRO A 300 6.56 2.19 -9.54
C PRO A 300 5.67 3.15 -10.32
N LYS A 301 5.52 2.91 -11.63
CA LYS A 301 4.75 3.74 -12.57
C LYS A 301 3.87 2.86 -13.46
N TYR A 302 3.11 1.97 -12.83
CA TYR A 302 2.21 1.08 -13.56
C TYR A 302 1.02 1.87 -14.13
N THR A 303 0.50 1.44 -15.28
CA THR A 303 -0.51 2.20 -16.04
C THR A 303 -1.51 1.32 -16.79
N GLN A 304 -1.55 0.01 -16.50
CA GLN A 304 -2.34 -0.94 -17.27
C GLN A 304 -3.83 -0.89 -16.93
N GLU A 305 -4.15 -0.52 -15.69
CA GLU A 305 -5.53 -0.51 -15.20
C GLU A 305 -6.16 0.89 -15.34
N CYS A 306 -7.48 0.90 -15.50
CA CYS A 306 -8.23 2.14 -15.71
C CYS A 306 -8.47 2.92 -14.42
N ARG A 307 -8.86 4.19 -14.61
CA ARG A 307 -9.17 5.13 -13.53
C ARG A 307 -10.41 4.77 -12.70
N ALA A 308 -11.23 3.83 -13.19
CA ALA A 308 -12.43 3.38 -12.48
C ALA A 308 -12.15 2.39 -11.35
N TYR A 309 -10.95 1.82 -11.26
CA TYR A 309 -10.56 1.01 -10.10
C TYR A 309 -10.54 1.84 -8.81
N GLY A 310 -10.83 1.19 -7.69
CA GLY A 310 -10.54 1.75 -6.37
C GLY A 310 -9.21 1.25 -5.85
N TYR A 311 -8.23 2.14 -5.72
CA TYR A 311 -6.93 1.86 -5.11
C TYR A 311 -6.68 2.73 -3.89
N SER A 312 -5.73 2.30 -3.07
CA SER A 312 -5.29 3.01 -1.87
C SER A 312 -4.51 4.28 -2.24
N VAL A 313 -4.38 5.19 -1.27
CA VAL A 313 -3.59 6.41 -1.41
C VAL A 313 -2.69 6.53 -0.19
N ARG A 314 -1.38 6.68 -0.42
CA ARG A 314 -0.43 7.09 0.61
C ARG A 314 0.07 8.49 0.31
N PRO A 315 -0.38 9.53 1.02
CA PRO A 315 -0.06 10.91 0.67
C PRO A 315 1.44 11.23 0.81
N VAL A 316 1.87 12.30 0.13
CA VAL A 316 3.15 12.98 0.37
C VAL A 316 2.90 14.39 0.88
N ARG A 317 3.82 14.94 1.68
CA ARG A 317 3.74 16.30 2.18
C ARG A 317 3.77 17.29 1.01
N GLU A 318 2.91 18.31 1.07
CA GLU A 318 2.89 19.39 0.10
C GLU A 318 4.23 20.13 0.13
N THR A 319 4.80 20.38 -1.05
CA THR A 319 5.98 21.23 -1.20
C THR A 319 5.53 22.65 -1.51
N PRO A 320 6.12 23.68 -0.86
CA PRO A 320 5.87 25.09 -1.20
C PRO A 320 5.93 25.40 -2.70
#